data_AF-A0A7V7DV98-F1
#
_entry.id   AF-A0A7V7DV98-F1
#
_cell.length_a   1.000
_cell.length_b   1.000
_cell.length_c   1.000
_cell.angle_alpha   90.00
_cell.angle_beta   90.00
_cell.angle_gamma   90.00
#
_symmetry.space_group_name_H-M   'P 1'
#
loop_
_entity.id
_entity.type
_entity.pdbx_description
1 polymer ?
#
loop_
_entity_poly.entity_id
_entity_poly.type
_entity_poly.pdbx_seq_one_letter_code
_entity_poly.pdbx_strand_id
1 'polypeptide(L)'
;MSDNLRSCWQNCYGPDDKSFFEDKELLAIDAMEDSITPLDEQTKAIRQLITRFEACYHEADKEAELIIKAIGSGHPPEESGERPPKRKAELQNCRDILSLWCENPAIEGINLDVGGIKAEELLSFIGKPSPLKIWQVQRVVDKITEALEPSRRYHWLALDLGDYGEPGAKPAGEYYKDNLTFLEQTKKTIIHDTLDGRKSKVSLAMAIDMFMPCHWDFVGGLVIILKAIGGDLHPAKPYACCARNLKLSPLCDRLRMISNTLRAFWKGEKTAENIDSRLLASLGAATPVKRWLAAFLDKTIKLHLSLPFEIDLT
;
A
#
# COMPACT_ATOMS: atom_id res chain seq x y z
N MET A 1 -23.83 6.23 12.66
CA MET A 1 -23.83 4.81 12.20
C MET A 1 -22.43 4.19 12.23
N SER A 2 -21.40 4.85 12.79
CA SER A 2 -20.05 4.30 12.98
C SER A 2 -19.88 3.45 14.25
N ASP A 3 -20.85 3.47 15.16
CA ASP A 3 -20.61 3.06 16.56
C ASP A 3 -20.59 1.54 16.81
N ASN A 4 -20.78 0.71 15.79
CA ASN A 4 -20.80 -0.75 15.91
C ASN A 4 -19.63 -1.47 15.23
N LEU A 5 -18.73 -0.76 14.53
CA LEU A 5 -17.58 -1.42 13.90
C LEU A 5 -16.44 -1.58 14.89
N ARG A 6 -15.96 -2.81 15.09
CA ARG A 6 -14.76 -3.06 15.89
C ARG A 6 -13.55 -2.41 15.22
N SER A 7 -12.69 -1.79 16.03
CA SER A 7 -11.49 -1.10 15.53
C SER A 7 -10.54 -2.00 14.74
N CYS A 8 -10.59 -3.32 14.94
CA CYS A 8 -9.78 -4.29 14.22
C CYS A 8 -10.08 -4.38 12.72
N TRP A 9 -11.24 -3.89 12.28
CA TRP A 9 -11.66 -3.89 10.87
C TRP A 9 -11.38 -2.57 10.14
N GLN A 10 -10.76 -1.58 10.79
CA GLN A 10 -10.68 -0.21 10.28
C GLN A 10 -9.95 -0.08 8.93
N ASN A 11 -8.97 -0.94 8.66
CA ASN A 11 -8.23 -0.94 7.40
C ASN A 11 -8.94 -1.71 6.26
N CYS A 12 -10.07 -2.36 6.53
CA CYS A 12 -10.71 -3.29 5.61
C CYS A 12 -11.99 -2.74 4.94
N TYR A 13 -12.40 -1.49 5.22
CA TYR A 13 -13.66 -0.94 4.73
C TYR A 13 -13.50 0.48 4.15
N GLY A 14 -14.31 0.79 3.14
CA GLY A 14 -14.46 2.17 2.65
C GLY A 14 -15.55 2.91 3.44
N PRO A 15 -15.44 4.23 3.67
CA PRO A 15 -16.40 5.00 4.48
C PRO A 15 -17.88 4.84 4.06
N ASP A 16 -18.13 4.57 2.78
CA ASP A 16 -19.46 4.46 2.19
C ASP A 16 -19.94 3.01 1.98
N ASP A 17 -19.15 2.00 2.36
CA ASP A 17 -19.52 0.59 2.20
C ASP A 17 -20.51 0.14 3.30
N LYS A 18 -21.79 0.41 3.07
CA LYS A 18 -22.88 -0.03 3.96
C LYS A 18 -23.02 -1.55 4.02
N SER A 19 -22.61 -2.27 2.97
CA SER A 19 -22.73 -3.73 2.91
C SER A 19 -21.79 -4.41 3.92
N PHE A 20 -20.71 -3.74 4.28
CA PHE A 20 -19.75 -4.19 5.28
C PHE A 20 -20.40 -4.49 6.64
N PHE A 21 -21.35 -3.66 7.08
CA PHE A 21 -22.04 -3.83 8.37
C PHE A 21 -23.05 -4.99 8.38
N GLU A 22 -23.43 -5.50 7.20
CA GLU A 22 -24.37 -6.61 7.04
C GLU A 22 -23.66 -7.93 6.71
N ASP A 23 -22.32 -7.92 6.68
CA ASP A 23 -21.51 -9.10 6.35
C ASP A 23 -21.60 -10.16 7.46
N LYS A 24 -22.33 -11.23 7.15
CA LYS A 24 -22.54 -12.36 8.08
C LYS A 24 -21.26 -13.06 8.49
N GLU A 25 -20.23 -13.06 7.65
CA GLU A 25 -18.94 -13.66 7.98
C GLU A 25 -18.19 -12.80 9.00
N LEU A 26 -18.22 -11.47 8.87
CA LEU A 26 -17.67 -10.56 9.88
C LEU A 26 -18.35 -10.75 11.23
N LEU A 27 -19.69 -10.73 11.26
CA LEU A 27 -20.46 -10.93 12.49
C LEU A 27 -20.17 -12.28 13.16
N ALA A 28 -19.94 -13.33 12.37
CA ALA A 28 -19.57 -14.64 12.90
C ALA A 28 -18.16 -14.63 13.51
N ILE A 29 -17.20 -13.93 12.89
CA ILE A 29 -15.83 -13.80 13.41
C ILE A 29 -15.83 -12.97 14.70
N ASP A 30 -16.60 -11.90 14.76
CA ASP A 30 -16.77 -11.09 15.97
C ASP A 30 -17.37 -11.92 17.12
N ALA A 31 -18.36 -12.77 16.85
CA ALA A 31 -18.91 -13.69 17.84
C ALA A 31 -17.90 -14.76 18.30
N MET A 32 -17.00 -15.21 17.42
CA MET A 32 -15.89 -16.08 17.80
C MET A 32 -14.95 -15.38 18.78
N GLU A 33 -14.63 -14.10 18.55
CA GLU A 33 -13.82 -13.30 19.47
C GLU A 33 -14.49 -13.22 20.85
N ASP A 34 -15.77 -12.86 20.90
CA ASP A 34 -16.50 -12.71 22.16
C ASP A 34 -16.46 -13.98 23.01
N SER A 35 -16.53 -15.15 22.37
CA SER A 35 -16.50 -16.46 23.03
C SER A 35 -15.14 -16.83 23.65
N ILE A 36 -14.05 -16.17 23.24
CA ILE A 36 -12.69 -16.42 23.73
C ILE A 36 -12.15 -15.27 24.58
N THR A 37 -12.94 -14.22 24.80
CA THR A 37 -12.54 -13.10 25.67
C THR A 37 -12.43 -13.53 27.14
N PRO A 38 -11.53 -12.91 27.94
CA PRO A 38 -10.55 -11.89 27.55
C PRO A 38 -9.36 -12.48 26.77
N LEU A 39 -8.85 -11.73 25.78
CA LEU A 39 -7.66 -12.11 25.03
C LEU A 39 -6.39 -11.88 25.87
N ASP A 40 -5.44 -12.80 25.80
CA ASP A 40 -4.09 -12.59 26.35
C ASP A 40 -3.26 -11.62 25.48
N GLU A 41 -2.13 -11.15 26.01
CA GLU A 41 -1.29 -10.15 25.35
C GLU A 41 -0.68 -10.65 24.03
N GLN A 42 -0.34 -11.93 23.93
CA GLN A 42 0.23 -12.51 22.71
C GLN A 42 -0.82 -12.54 21.59
N THR A 43 -2.04 -12.92 21.95
CA THR A 43 -3.20 -12.97 21.06
C THR A 43 -3.57 -11.57 20.57
N LYS A 44 -3.56 -10.55 21.44
CA LYS A 44 -3.73 -9.14 21.05
C LYS A 44 -2.64 -8.67 20.09
N ALA A 45 -1.38 -9.02 20.36
CA ALA A 45 -0.27 -8.66 19.49
C ALA A 45 -0.41 -9.29 18.08
N ILE A 46 -0.83 -10.55 17.99
CA ILE A 46 -1.08 -11.21 16.70
C ILE A 46 -2.28 -10.57 15.99
N ARG A 47 -3.36 -10.24 16.72
CA ARG A 47 -4.50 -9.49 16.17
C ARG A 47 -4.05 -8.16 15.57
N GLN A 48 -3.16 -7.44 16.25
CA GLN A 48 -2.60 -6.17 15.78
C GLN A 48 -1.75 -6.32 14.51
N LEU A 49 -1.06 -7.45 14.32
CA LEU A 49 -0.38 -7.74 13.04
C LEU A 49 -1.39 -7.88 11.91
N ILE A 50 -2.48 -8.61 12.12
CA ILE A 50 -3.53 -8.80 11.11
C ILE A 50 -4.20 -7.46 10.76
N THR A 51 -4.49 -6.61 11.75
CA THR A 51 -5.08 -5.28 11.50
C THR A 51 -4.16 -4.31 10.75
N ARG A 52 -2.84 -4.56 10.70
CA ARG A 52 -1.89 -3.74 9.92
C ARG A 52 -1.57 -4.34 8.54
N PHE A 53 -2.14 -5.51 8.23
CA PHE A 53 -1.88 -6.18 6.98
C PHE A 53 -2.39 -5.36 5.79
N GLU A 54 -1.54 -5.18 4.78
CA GLU A 54 -1.88 -4.44 3.56
C GLU A 54 -1.56 -5.28 2.33
N ALA A 55 -2.58 -5.72 1.58
CA ALA A 55 -2.38 -6.54 0.39
C ALA A 55 -1.58 -5.83 -0.73
N CYS A 56 -1.48 -4.51 -0.69
CA CYS A 56 -0.73 -3.70 -1.64
C CYS A 56 0.79 -3.69 -1.35
N TYR A 57 1.21 -4.21 -0.19
CA TYR A 57 2.60 -4.28 0.21
C TYR A 57 3.40 -5.22 -0.70
N HIS A 58 4.63 -4.82 -1.07
CA HIS A 58 5.48 -5.59 -1.99
C HIS A 58 5.91 -6.98 -1.49
N GLU A 59 5.74 -7.26 -0.19
CA GLU A 59 5.95 -8.60 0.40
C GLU A 59 4.71 -9.06 1.20
N ALA A 60 3.51 -8.65 0.77
CA ALA A 60 2.25 -9.00 1.44
C ALA A 60 2.08 -10.52 1.62
N ASP A 61 2.54 -11.33 0.66
CA ASP A 61 2.53 -12.79 0.79
C ASP A 61 3.41 -13.27 1.94
N LYS A 62 4.65 -12.78 2.04
CA LYS A 62 5.58 -13.12 3.13
C LYS A 62 5.09 -12.63 4.48
N GLU A 63 4.47 -11.45 4.52
CA GLU A 63 3.84 -10.92 5.73
C GLU A 63 2.70 -11.82 6.21
N ALA A 64 1.82 -12.24 5.30
CA ALA A 64 0.75 -13.19 5.63
C ALA A 64 1.31 -14.54 6.12
N GLU A 65 2.38 -15.05 5.51
CA GLU A 65 3.07 -16.27 5.99
C GLU A 65 3.67 -16.11 7.39
N LEU A 66 4.23 -14.93 7.69
CA LEU A 66 4.79 -14.59 9.00
C LEU A 66 3.68 -14.51 10.06
N ILE A 67 2.54 -13.88 9.74
CA ILE A 67 1.37 -13.86 10.63
C ILE A 67 0.85 -15.29 10.86
N ILE A 68 0.81 -16.13 9.83
CA ILE A 68 0.41 -17.55 9.96
C ILE A 68 1.32 -18.31 10.92
N LYS A 69 2.64 -18.11 10.84
CA LYS A 69 3.60 -18.71 11.78
C LYS A 69 3.39 -18.19 13.21
N ALA A 70 3.04 -16.91 13.35
CA ALA A 70 2.72 -16.33 14.65
C ALA A 70 1.46 -16.97 15.25
N ILE A 71 0.40 -17.14 14.45
CA ILE A 71 -0.80 -17.89 14.85
C ILE A 71 -0.44 -19.32 15.26
N GLY A 72 0.37 -20.01 14.45
CA GLY A 72 0.79 -21.38 14.69
C GLY A 72 1.60 -21.58 15.99
N SER A 73 2.52 -20.67 16.27
CA SER A 73 3.36 -20.70 17.48
C SER A 73 2.71 -20.06 18.71
N GLY A 74 1.67 -19.26 18.53
CA GLY A 74 1.02 -18.47 19.59
C GLY A 74 1.84 -17.25 20.04
N HIS A 75 2.88 -16.86 19.29
CA HIS A 75 3.77 -15.75 19.63
C HIS A 75 3.94 -14.82 18.42
N PRO A 76 3.87 -13.48 18.60
CA PRO A 76 4.21 -12.54 17.55
C PRO A 76 5.70 -12.66 17.21
N PRO A 77 6.09 -12.41 15.95
CA PRO A 77 7.48 -12.33 15.59
C PRO A 77 8.12 -11.06 16.15
N GLU A 78 9.44 -11.06 16.23
CA GLU A 78 10.19 -9.84 16.51
C GLU A 78 10.03 -8.84 15.35
N GLU A 79 9.64 -7.60 15.68
CA GLU A 79 9.49 -6.55 14.67
C GLU A 79 10.87 -6.00 14.30
N SER A 80 11.27 -6.17 13.04
CA SER A 80 12.56 -5.68 12.55
C SER A 80 12.60 -4.14 12.51
N GLY A 81 11.47 -3.44 12.36
CA GLY A 81 11.40 -1.99 12.12
C GLY A 81 12.08 -1.52 10.83
N GLU A 82 12.95 -2.34 10.25
CA GLU A 82 13.70 -2.10 9.05
C GLU A 82 12.95 -2.56 7.80
N ARG A 83 13.13 -1.79 6.72
CA ARG A 83 12.66 -2.18 5.40
C ARG A 83 13.48 -3.35 4.85
N PRO A 84 12.88 -4.21 4.01
CA PRO A 84 13.63 -5.25 3.30
C PRO A 84 14.83 -4.66 2.56
N PRO A 85 16.03 -5.30 2.62
CA PRO A 85 17.27 -4.72 2.09
C PRO A 85 17.17 -4.28 0.63
N LYS A 86 16.50 -5.08 -0.21
CA LYS A 86 16.29 -4.76 -1.62
C LYS A 86 15.49 -3.47 -1.80
N ARG A 87 14.35 -3.35 -1.11
CA ARG A 87 13.51 -2.15 -1.19
C ARG A 87 14.23 -0.93 -0.61
N LYS A 88 14.97 -1.08 0.48
CA LYS A 88 15.80 0.00 1.05
C LYS A 88 16.80 0.53 0.03
N ALA A 89 17.51 -0.35 -0.67
CA ALA A 89 18.47 0.03 -1.72
C ALA A 89 17.78 0.72 -2.92
N GLU A 90 16.63 0.21 -3.39
CA GLU A 90 15.84 0.84 -4.45
C GLU A 90 15.44 2.28 -4.09
N LEU A 91 15.00 2.50 -2.85
CA LEU A 91 14.62 3.84 -2.36
C LEU A 91 15.82 4.78 -2.22
N GLN A 92 16.94 4.28 -1.69
CA GLN A 92 18.18 5.07 -1.57
C GLN A 92 18.68 5.50 -2.96
N ASN A 93 18.81 4.56 -3.89
CA ASN A 93 19.22 4.86 -5.26
C ASN A 93 18.26 5.86 -5.92
N CYS A 94 16.94 5.67 -5.77
CA CYS A 94 15.96 6.58 -6.34
C CYS A 94 16.09 8.01 -5.78
N ARG A 95 16.21 8.15 -4.46
CA ARG A 95 16.44 9.44 -3.81
C ARG A 95 17.72 10.09 -4.32
N ASP A 96 18.82 9.34 -4.38
CA ASP A 96 20.13 9.87 -4.75
C ASP A 96 20.17 10.30 -6.23
N ILE A 97 19.63 9.49 -7.15
CA ILE A 97 19.51 9.83 -8.58
C ILE A 97 18.69 11.12 -8.78
N LEU A 98 17.50 11.18 -8.18
CA LEU A 98 16.58 12.31 -8.39
C LEU A 98 17.06 13.59 -7.68
N SER A 99 17.70 13.47 -6.52
CA SER A 99 18.31 14.61 -5.81
C SER A 99 19.45 15.21 -6.62
N LEU A 100 20.36 14.38 -7.16
CA LEU A 100 21.44 14.83 -8.01
C LEU A 100 20.93 15.55 -9.28
N TRP A 101 19.87 15.02 -9.90
CA TRP A 101 19.25 15.68 -11.05
C TRP A 101 18.60 17.02 -10.69
N CYS A 102 17.96 17.14 -9.52
CA CYS A 102 17.41 18.40 -9.05
C CYS A 102 18.48 19.47 -8.79
N GLU A 103 19.66 19.08 -8.32
CA GLU A 103 20.79 19.98 -8.07
C GLU A 103 21.53 20.35 -9.36
N ASN A 104 21.75 19.36 -10.23
CA ASN A 104 22.42 19.53 -11.52
C ASN A 104 21.68 18.74 -12.60
N PRO A 105 20.72 19.35 -13.32
CA PRO A 105 19.98 18.66 -14.37
C PRO A 105 20.81 18.21 -15.59
N ALA A 106 22.07 18.68 -15.69
CA ALA A 106 23.04 18.27 -16.71
C ALA A 106 23.99 17.16 -16.20
N ILE A 107 23.67 16.53 -15.06
CA ILE A 107 24.46 15.43 -14.51
C ILE A 107 24.45 14.22 -15.48
N GLU A 108 25.61 13.60 -15.63
CA GLU A 108 25.82 12.42 -16.46
C GLU A 108 26.62 11.37 -15.68
N GLY A 109 26.61 10.11 -16.13
CA GLY A 109 27.48 9.06 -15.58
C GLY A 109 27.08 8.57 -14.18
N ILE A 110 25.81 8.73 -13.77
CA ILE A 110 25.32 8.17 -12.50
C ILE A 110 25.23 6.64 -12.64
N ASN A 111 26.11 5.92 -11.96
CA ASN A 111 26.15 4.46 -11.97
C ASN A 111 25.24 3.84 -10.89
N LEU A 112 23.94 4.10 -10.99
CA LEU A 112 22.90 3.56 -10.11
C LEU A 112 21.68 3.10 -10.93
N ASP A 113 20.87 2.23 -10.35
CA ASP A 113 19.60 1.79 -10.92
C ASP A 113 18.48 1.72 -9.87
N VAL A 114 17.23 1.79 -10.33
CA VAL A 114 16.04 1.59 -9.51
C VAL A 114 15.23 0.46 -10.11
N GLY A 115 15.23 -0.70 -9.45
CA GLY A 115 14.51 -1.88 -9.92
C GLY A 115 14.96 -2.37 -11.30
N GLY A 116 16.25 -2.20 -11.63
CA GLY A 116 16.83 -2.56 -12.92
C GLY A 116 16.79 -1.46 -13.98
N ILE A 117 16.14 -0.33 -13.72
CA ILE A 117 16.13 0.83 -14.63
C ILE A 117 17.33 1.72 -14.31
N LYS A 118 18.24 1.88 -15.27
CA LYS A 118 19.43 2.72 -15.11
C LYS A 118 19.06 4.19 -14.90
N ALA A 119 19.89 4.92 -14.15
CA ALA A 119 19.68 6.34 -13.87
C ALA A 119 19.46 7.18 -15.14
N GLU A 120 20.27 6.99 -16.19
CA GLU A 120 20.13 7.71 -17.46
C GLU A 120 18.75 7.51 -18.11
N GLU A 121 18.28 6.26 -18.14
CA GLU A 121 16.95 5.93 -18.66
C GLU A 121 15.85 6.53 -17.79
N LEU A 122 15.97 6.42 -16.47
CA LEU A 122 15.00 6.98 -15.52
C LEU A 122 14.88 8.51 -15.66
N LEU A 123 16.01 9.21 -15.75
CA LEU A 123 16.05 10.67 -15.91
C LEU A 123 15.56 11.12 -17.29
N SER A 124 15.72 10.28 -18.32
CA SER A 124 15.22 10.58 -19.67
C SER A 124 13.70 10.75 -19.71
N PHE A 125 12.95 10.12 -18.79
CA PHE A 125 11.49 10.26 -18.69
C PHE A 125 11.05 11.67 -18.29
N ILE A 126 11.89 12.42 -17.57
CA ILE A 126 11.61 13.78 -17.12
C ILE A 126 11.80 14.79 -18.27
N GLY A 127 12.69 14.47 -19.22
CA GLY A 127 13.03 15.33 -20.36
C GLY A 127 13.75 16.62 -19.96
N LYS A 128 13.62 17.67 -20.79
CA LYS A 128 14.31 18.95 -20.56
C LYS A 128 13.89 19.58 -19.22
N PRO A 129 14.83 20.03 -18.37
CA PRO A 129 14.52 20.64 -17.09
C PRO A 129 13.79 21.98 -17.24
N SER A 130 12.93 22.27 -16.27
CA SER A 130 12.29 23.57 -16.05
C SER A 130 12.10 23.78 -14.54
N PRO A 131 11.89 25.02 -14.06
CA PRO A 131 11.64 25.27 -12.65
C PRO A 131 10.49 24.44 -12.07
N LEU A 132 9.40 24.29 -12.84
CA LEU A 132 8.26 23.45 -12.44
C LEU A 132 8.66 21.98 -12.29
N LYS A 133 9.37 21.41 -13.28
CA LYS A 133 9.75 19.98 -13.25
C LYS A 133 10.69 19.67 -12.09
N ILE A 134 11.67 20.55 -11.84
CA ILE A 134 12.56 20.42 -10.68
C ILE A 134 11.74 20.43 -9.39
N TRP A 135 10.82 21.38 -9.25
CA TRP A 135 9.94 21.46 -8.08
C TRP A 135 9.07 20.20 -7.92
N GLN A 136 8.54 19.63 -9.01
CA GLN A 136 7.75 18.39 -8.97
C GLN A 136 8.59 17.17 -8.59
N VAL A 137 9.79 17.01 -9.16
CA VAL A 137 10.70 15.91 -8.82
C VAL A 137 11.15 16.00 -7.36
N GLN A 138 11.37 17.21 -6.82
CA GLN A 138 11.65 17.40 -5.40
C GLN A 138 10.54 16.85 -4.50
N ARG A 139 9.26 16.94 -4.90
CA ARG A 139 8.16 16.33 -4.11
C ARG A 139 8.21 14.80 -4.09
N VAL A 140 8.64 14.19 -5.19
CA VAL A 140 8.90 12.75 -5.25
C VAL A 140 10.08 12.38 -4.33
N VAL A 141 11.15 13.18 -4.34
CA VAL A 141 12.29 13.02 -3.42
C VAL A 141 11.85 13.13 -1.97
N ASP A 142 11.00 14.11 -1.64
CA ASP A 142 10.48 14.30 -0.28
C ASP A 142 9.70 13.06 0.20
N LYS A 143 8.83 12.48 -0.65
CA LYS A 143 8.12 11.22 -0.35
C LYS A 143 9.06 10.06 -0.06
N ILE A 144 10.08 9.88 -0.89
CA ILE A 144 11.06 8.79 -0.71
C ILE A 144 11.90 9.04 0.56
N THR A 145 12.24 10.30 0.80
CA THR A 145 13.01 10.70 1.99
C THR A 145 12.24 10.42 3.26
N GLU A 146 10.95 10.76 3.34
CA GLU A 146 10.11 10.40 4.49
C GLU A 146 10.09 8.88 4.74
N ALA A 147 10.00 8.08 3.68
CA ALA A 147 10.01 6.63 3.83
C ALA A 147 11.35 6.07 4.32
N LEU A 148 12.48 6.73 4.03
CA LEU A 148 13.81 6.36 4.51
C LEU A 148 14.13 6.96 5.89
N GLU A 149 13.60 8.15 6.16
CA GLU A 149 13.85 8.99 7.33
C GLU A 149 12.50 9.52 7.88
N PRO A 150 11.74 8.72 8.65
CA PRO A 150 10.39 9.09 9.10
C PRO A 150 10.28 10.36 9.96
N SER A 151 11.42 10.88 10.44
CA SER A 151 11.50 12.17 11.12
C SER A 151 11.31 13.37 10.17
N ARG A 152 11.46 13.16 8.85
CA ARG A 152 11.31 14.18 7.81
C ARG A 152 9.98 13.99 7.11
N ARG A 153 8.97 14.70 7.61
CA ARG A 153 7.59 14.57 7.11
C ARG A 153 7.42 15.15 5.71
N TYR A 154 6.70 14.43 4.87
CA TYR A 154 6.18 14.91 3.61
C TYR A 154 4.96 15.81 3.84
N HIS A 155 4.77 16.78 2.93
CA HIS A 155 3.61 17.66 2.93
C HIS A 155 2.76 17.40 1.69
N TRP A 156 1.53 16.94 1.91
CA TRP A 156 0.58 16.59 0.86
C TRP A 156 0.24 17.76 -0.07
N LEU A 157 0.10 17.45 -1.36
CA LEU A 157 -0.12 18.41 -2.45
C LEU A 157 -1.61 18.56 -2.77
N ALA A 158 -2.31 17.43 -2.92
CA ALA A 158 -3.70 17.32 -3.36
C ALA A 158 -4.64 17.05 -2.19
N LEU A 159 -4.27 16.15 -1.28
CA LEU A 159 -5.13 15.73 -0.18
C LEU A 159 -4.85 16.57 1.07
N ASP A 160 -5.92 17.10 1.68
CA ASP A 160 -5.89 17.55 3.08
C ASP A 160 -6.29 16.36 3.96
N LEU A 161 -5.52 15.28 3.87
CA LEU A 161 -5.76 14.05 4.62
C LEU A 161 -4.50 13.64 5.41
N GLY A 162 -4.69 13.02 6.56
CA GLY A 162 -3.68 12.27 7.29
C GLY A 162 -3.43 10.89 6.68
N ASP A 163 -2.60 10.08 7.33
CA ASP A 163 -2.03 8.84 6.76
C ASP A 163 -3.08 7.77 6.45
N TYR A 164 -4.28 7.84 7.05
CA TYR A 164 -5.38 6.89 6.87
C TYR A 164 -6.67 7.56 6.35
N GLY A 165 -6.56 8.73 5.71
CA GLY A 165 -7.70 9.41 5.12
C GLY A 165 -8.54 10.23 6.10
N GLU A 166 -8.07 10.45 7.33
CA GLU A 166 -8.63 11.44 8.25
C GLU A 166 -8.40 12.87 7.73
N PRO A 167 -9.28 13.86 7.98
CA PRO A 167 -9.02 15.25 7.60
C PRO A 167 -7.69 15.75 8.19
N GLY A 168 -6.83 16.28 7.35
CA GLY A 168 -5.58 16.89 7.76
C GLY A 168 -5.80 18.12 8.62
N ALA A 169 -4.81 18.46 9.44
CA ALA A 169 -4.91 19.60 10.36
C ALA A 169 -4.80 20.97 9.65
N LYS A 170 -4.44 20.99 8.35
CA LYS A 170 -4.16 22.21 7.57
C LYS A 170 -4.47 21.98 6.09
N PRO A 171 -5.09 22.96 5.40
CA PRO A 171 -5.36 22.87 3.97
C PRO A 171 -4.13 22.46 3.15
N ALA A 172 -4.32 21.46 2.28
CA ALA A 172 -3.32 21.06 1.30
C ALA A 172 -2.81 22.28 0.51
N GLY A 173 -1.55 22.65 0.72
CA GLY A 173 -0.93 23.79 0.05
C GLY A 173 -0.49 24.97 0.92
N GLU A 174 -0.86 25.05 2.21
CA GLU A 174 -0.38 26.15 3.09
C GLU A 174 1.16 26.17 3.18
N TYR A 175 1.76 24.98 3.24
CA TYR A 175 3.21 24.80 3.22
C TYR A 175 3.85 25.32 1.92
N TYR A 176 3.11 25.27 0.80
CA TYR A 176 3.59 25.65 -0.53
C TYR A 176 3.11 27.04 -0.98
N LYS A 177 2.78 27.93 -0.04
CA LYS A 177 2.29 29.29 -0.32
C LYS A 177 3.22 30.12 -1.24
N ASP A 178 4.52 29.88 -1.17
CA ASP A 178 5.52 30.57 -2.01
C ASP A 178 5.64 29.95 -3.42
N ASN A 179 4.96 28.83 -3.67
CA ASN A 179 4.98 28.06 -4.92
C ASN A 179 3.57 27.73 -5.44
N LEU A 180 2.55 28.55 -5.12
CA LEU A 180 1.15 28.28 -5.47
C LEU A 180 0.94 28.02 -6.97
N THR A 181 1.66 28.75 -7.84
CA THR A 181 1.56 28.53 -9.29
C THR A 181 2.02 27.12 -9.69
N PHE A 182 3.09 26.60 -9.09
CA PHE A 182 3.57 25.25 -9.37
C PHE A 182 2.62 24.19 -8.79
N LEU A 183 2.09 24.42 -7.59
CA LEU A 183 1.09 23.55 -6.99
C LEU A 183 -0.16 23.44 -7.86
N GLU A 184 -0.72 24.58 -8.30
CA GLU A 184 -1.91 24.61 -9.13
C GLU A 184 -1.69 23.96 -10.50
N GLN A 185 -0.53 24.18 -11.13
CA GLN A 185 -0.20 23.49 -12.38
C GLN A 185 -0.08 21.97 -12.18
N THR A 186 0.48 21.53 -11.05
CA THR A 186 0.63 20.11 -10.72
C THR A 186 -0.73 19.46 -10.41
N LYS A 187 -1.63 20.15 -9.72
CA LYS A 187 -3.03 19.71 -9.51
C LYS A 187 -3.82 19.61 -10.82
N LYS A 188 -3.62 20.54 -11.74
CA LYS A 188 -4.32 20.57 -13.05
C LYS A 188 -3.74 19.60 -14.09
N THR A 189 -2.55 19.05 -13.84
CA THR A 189 -1.93 18.07 -14.74
C THR A 189 -2.61 16.73 -14.52
N ILE A 190 -3.38 16.26 -15.51
CA ILE A 190 -4.17 15.03 -15.40
C ILE A 190 -3.49 13.88 -16.14
N ILE A 191 -3.23 12.78 -15.42
CA ILE A 191 -2.80 11.51 -15.99
C ILE A 191 -4.05 10.75 -16.43
N HIS A 192 -4.10 10.39 -17.71
CA HIS A 192 -5.20 9.66 -18.34
C HIS A 192 -4.98 8.15 -18.18
N ASP A 193 -5.46 7.62 -17.06
CA ASP A 193 -5.18 6.26 -16.61
C ASP A 193 -6.37 5.30 -16.82
N THR A 194 -6.22 4.05 -16.37
CA THR A 194 -7.32 3.11 -16.21
C THR A 194 -7.42 2.58 -14.77
N LEU A 195 -8.63 2.42 -14.27
CA LEU A 195 -8.98 1.80 -13.00
C LEU A 195 -9.76 0.52 -13.28
N ASP A 196 -9.20 -0.64 -12.94
CA ASP A 196 -9.80 -1.95 -13.22
C ASP A 196 -10.26 -2.09 -14.69
N GLY A 197 -9.42 -1.58 -15.62
CA GLY A 197 -9.67 -1.59 -17.06
C GLY A 197 -10.66 -0.53 -17.57
N ARG A 198 -11.25 0.29 -16.70
CA ARG A 198 -12.13 1.41 -17.06
C ARG A 198 -11.33 2.70 -17.16
N LYS A 199 -11.69 3.59 -18.09
CA LYS A 199 -11.05 4.91 -18.19
C LYS A 199 -11.17 5.65 -16.85
N SER A 200 -10.06 6.20 -16.39
CA SER A 200 -9.96 6.92 -15.13
C SER A 200 -8.99 8.10 -15.30
N LYS A 201 -8.90 8.93 -14.28
CA LYS A 201 -8.02 10.09 -14.24
C LYS A 201 -7.46 10.21 -12.83
N VAL A 202 -6.24 10.73 -12.75
CA VAL A 202 -5.61 11.10 -11.49
C VAL A 202 -4.76 12.34 -11.73
N SER A 203 -4.87 13.35 -10.87
CA SER A 203 -3.96 14.49 -10.97
C SER A 203 -2.52 14.06 -10.64
N LEU A 204 -1.53 14.74 -11.21
CA LEU A 204 -0.12 14.48 -10.89
C LEU A 204 0.16 14.74 -9.40
N ALA A 205 -0.47 15.76 -8.81
CA ALA A 205 -0.37 16.02 -7.38
C ALA A 205 -0.86 14.82 -6.55
N MET A 206 -2.02 14.24 -6.91
CA MET A 206 -2.55 13.04 -6.26
C MET A 206 -1.68 11.81 -6.49
N ALA A 207 -1.13 11.64 -7.71
CA ALA A 207 -0.24 10.53 -8.00
C ALA A 207 1.03 10.59 -7.12
N ILE A 208 1.63 11.78 -6.95
CA ILE A 208 2.78 11.97 -6.04
C ILE A 208 2.37 11.73 -4.58
N ASP A 209 1.21 12.25 -4.15
CA ASP A 209 0.69 12.03 -2.80
C ASP A 209 0.47 10.55 -2.48
N MET A 210 -0.05 9.79 -3.44
CA MET A 210 -0.32 8.35 -3.35
C MET A 210 0.88 7.48 -3.75
N PHE A 211 2.04 8.08 -4.04
CA PHE A 211 3.25 7.35 -4.37
C PHE A 211 3.82 6.71 -3.10
N MET A 212 3.37 5.49 -2.79
CA MET A 212 3.72 4.76 -1.57
C MET A 212 4.99 3.91 -1.77
N PRO A 213 6.11 4.22 -1.09
CA PRO A 213 7.37 3.48 -1.24
C PRO A 213 7.31 1.99 -0.85
N CYS A 214 6.29 1.56 -0.11
CA CYS A 214 6.07 0.17 0.30
C CYS A 214 5.31 -0.66 -0.76
N HIS A 215 4.74 -0.02 -1.77
CA HIS A 215 3.84 -0.63 -2.74
C HIS A 215 4.54 -1.66 -3.64
N TRP A 216 3.82 -2.70 -4.07
CA TRP A 216 4.33 -3.75 -4.96
C TRP A 216 4.89 -3.19 -6.28
N ASP A 217 4.20 -2.22 -6.89
CA ASP A 217 4.62 -1.57 -8.14
C ASP A 217 5.33 -0.22 -7.94
N PHE A 218 6.20 -0.13 -6.93
CA PHE A 218 6.94 1.11 -6.67
C PHE A 218 7.66 1.66 -7.92
N VAL A 219 8.32 0.79 -8.69
CA VAL A 219 9.09 1.19 -9.88
C VAL A 219 8.16 1.62 -11.01
N GLY A 220 7.07 0.89 -11.26
CA GLY A 220 6.07 1.28 -12.27
C GLY A 220 5.41 2.61 -11.95
N GLY A 221 5.01 2.80 -10.69
CA GLY A 221 4.46 4.07 -10.19
C GLY A 221 5.43 5.24 -10.37
N LEU A 222 6.71 5.03 -10.03
CA LEU A 222 7.76 6.03 -10.22
C LEU A 222 7.88 6.44 -11.70
N VAL A 223 7.97 5.46 -12.61
CA VAL A 223 8.10 5.73 -14.05
C VAL A 223 6.90 6.51 -14.58
N ILE A 224 5.68 6.16 -14.17
CA ILE A 224 4.46 6.88 -14.57
C ILE A 224 4.52 8.34 -14.12
N ILE A 225 4.90 8.58 -12.86
CA ILE A 225 5.02 9.95 -12.31
C ILE A 225 6.08 10.75 -13.05
N LEU A 226 7.28 10.19 -13.27
CA LEU A 226 8.36 10.90 -13.97
C LEU A 226 8.02 11.21 -15.42
N LYS A 227 7.34 10.29 -16.13
CA LYS A 227 6.82 10.53 -17.47
C LYS A 227 5.76 11.62 -17.50
N ALA A 228 4.84 11.63 -16.52
CA ALA A 228 3.83 12.67 -16.39
C ALA A 228 4.45 14.06 -16.12
N ILE A 229 5.48 14.13 -15.26
CA ILE A 229 6.32 15.34 -15.10
C ILE A 229 6.97 15.73 -16.44
N GLY A 230 7.43 14.74 -17.21
CA GLY A 230 7.99 14.92 -18.54
C GLY A 230 7.02 15.45 -19.59
N GLY A 231 5.72 15.25 -19.39
CA GLY A 231 4.62 15.65 -20.28
C GLY A 231 3.89 14.49 -20.96
N ASP A 232 4.32 13.24 -20.71
CA ASP A 232 3.60 12.05 -21.17
C ASP A 232 2.51 11.67 -20.14
N LEU A 233 1.27 12.03 -20.48
CA LEU A 233 0.10 11.86 -19.61
C LEU A 233 -0.71 10.59 -19.89
N HIS A 234 -0.24 9.70 -20.77
CA HIS A 234 -0.97 8.49 -21.17
C HIS A 234 -0.11 7.25 -20.89
N PRO A 235 -0.08 6.77 -19.64
CA PRO A 235 0.79 5.67 -19.26
C PRO A 235 0.42 4.39 -20.01
N ALA A 236 1.44 3.64 -20.44
CA ALA A 236 1.26 2.37 -21.15
C ALA A 236 0.70 1.24 -20.26
N LYS A 237 0.78 1.41 -18.94
CA LYS A 237 0.23 0.50 -17.93
C LYS A 237 -0.59 1.30 -16.92
N PRO A 238 -1.58 0.66 -16.27
CA PRO A 238 -2.39 1.33 -15.26
C PRO A 238 -1.55 1.83 -14.08
N TYR A 239 -1.85 3.02 -13.55
CA TYR A 239 -1.23 3.51 -12.33
C TYR A 239 -1.76 2.73 -11.13
N ALA A 240 -0.88 2.01 -10.44
CA ALA A 240 -1.21 1.23 -9.27
C ALA A 240 -0.65 1.90 -8.00
N CYS A 241 -1.52 2.10 -7.01
CA CYS A 241 -1.16 2.70 -5.72
C CYS A 241 -2.15 2.24 -4.64
N CYS A 242 -1.65 1.76 -3.50
CA CYS A 242 -2.48 1.20 -2.44
C CYS A 242 -3.49 0.16 -2.99
N ALA A 243 -4.78 0.34 -2.73
CA ALA A 243 -5.83 -0.53 -3.26
C ALA A 243 -6.19 -0.25 -4.74
N ARG A 244 -5.72 0.85 -5.34
CA ARG A 244 -5.93 1.15 -6.77
C ARG A 244 -5.23 0.11 -7.64
N ASN A 245 -5.99 -0.52 -8.54
CA ASN A 245 -5.49 -1.55 -9.45
C ASN A 245 -4.78 -2.72 -8.73
N LEU A 246 -5.17 -3.01 -7.48
CA LEU A 246 -4.56 -4.08 -6.67
C LEU A 246 -4.59 -5.43 -7.38
N LYS A 247 -5.61 -5.71 -8.18
CA LYS A 247 -5.78 -6.95 -8.96
C LYS A 247 -4.66 -7.20 -9.98
N LEU A 248 -3.86 -6.18 -10.31
CA LEU A 248 -2.67 -6.31 -11.16
C LEU A 248 -1.45 -6.79 -10.38
N SER A 249 -1.52 -6.83 -9.04
CA SER A 249 -0.42 -7.30 -8.21
C SER A 249 -0.09 -8.74 -8.55
N PRO A 250 1.21 -9.07 -8.74
CA PRO A 250 1.64 -10.44 -8.96
C PRO A 250 1.38 -11.34 -7.73
N LEU A 251 1.06 -10.75 -6.57
CA LEU A 251 0.80 -11.47 -5.33
C LEU A 251 -0.66 -11.89 -5.15
N CYS A 252 -1.59 -11.43 -6.00
CA CYS A 252 -3.02 -11.69 -5.82
C CYS A 252 -3.38 -13.18 -5.74
N ASP A 253 -2.83 -14.00 -6.63
CA ASP A 253 -3.13 -15.45 -6.63
C ASP A 253 -2.52 -16.16 -5.42
N ARG A 254 -1.33 -15.72 -4.98
CA ARG A 254 -0.70 -16.23 -3.76
C ARG A 254 -1.53 -15.88 -2.52
N LEU A 255 -1.97 -14.63 -2.40
CA LEU A 255 -2.83 -14.18 -1.31
C LEU A 255 -4.18 -14.93 -1.30
N ARG A 256 -4.76 -15.19 -2.47
CA ARG A 256 -5.98 -16.01 -2.59
C ARG A 256 -5.77 -17.45 -2.11
N MET A 257 -4.63 -18.07 -2.48
CA MET A 257 -4.25 -19.40 -1.98
C MET A 257 -4.07 -19.41 -0.45
N ILE A 258 -3.46 -18.36 0.11
CA ILE A 258 -3.30 -18.20 1.55
C ILE A 258 -4.67 -18.07 2.26
N SER A 259 -5.56 -17.23 1.75
CA SER A 259 -6.94 -17.10 2.25
C SER A 259 -7.70 -18.43 2.20
N ASN A 260 -7.63 -19.17 1.08
CA ASN A 260 -8.24 -20.50 0.97
C ASN A 260 -7.68 -21.48 2.00
N THR A 261 -6.37 -21.42 2.27
CA THR A 261 -5.69 -22.26 3.27
C THR A 261 -6.18 -21.95 4.69
N LEU A 262 -6.26 -20.67 5.04
CA LEU A 262 -6.80 -20.22 6.32
C LEU A 262 -8.26 -20.64 6.48
N ARG A 263 -9.07 -20.48 5.43
CA ARG A 263 -10.47 -20.92 5.39
C ARG A 263 -10.63 -22.40 5.66
N ALA A 264 -9.85 -23.23 4.98
CA ALA A 264 -9.85 -24.68 5.18
C ALA A 264 -9.52 -25.03 6.64
N PHE A 265 -8.57 -24.32 7.25
CA PHE A 265 -8.20 -24.51 8.65
C PHE A 265 -9.32 -24.15 9.63
N TRP A 266 -9.92 -22.96 9.51
CA TRP A 266 -10.88 -22.48 10.52
C TRP A 266 -12.28 -23.10 10.36
N LYS A 267 -12.68 -23.47 9.14
CA LYS A 267 -13.94 -24.21 8.88
C LYS A 267 -13.81 -25.72 9.05
N GLY A 268 -12.59 -26.26 9.03
CA GLY A 268 -12.35 -27.71 9.04
C GLY A 268 -12.69 -28.40 7.71
N GLU A 269 -12.81 -27.65 6.62
CA GLU A 269 -13.13 -28.14 5.27
C GLU A 269 -11.83 -28.47 4.52
N LYS A 270 -11.55 -29.75 4.24
CA LYS A 270 -10.36 -30.18 3.47
C LYS A 270 -10.53 -30.13 1.95
N THR A 271 -11.65 -29.62 1.46
CA THR A 271 -12.09 -29.78 0.06
C THR A 271 -11.89 -28.53 -0.80
N ALA A 272 -11.25 -27.46 -0.29
CA ALA A 272 -10.98 -26.30 -1.13
C ALA A 272 -9.85 -26.59 -2.13
N GLU A 273 -10.06 -26.26 -3.40
CA GLU A 273 -9.01 -26.26 -4.41
C GLU A 273 -7.97 -25.17 -4.07
N ASN A 274 -6.70 -25.41 -4.40
CA ASN A 274 -5.59 -24.47 -4.18
C ASN A 274 -5.33 -24.11 -2.70
N ILE A 275 -5.04 -25.12 -1.88
CA ILE A 275 -4.54 -24.97 -0.51
C ILE A 275 -3.02 -25.15 -0.49
N ASP A 276 -2.32 -24.34 0.30
CA ASP A 276 -0.91 -24.55 0.63
C ASP A 276 -0.78 -25.48 1.85
N SER A 277 -0.39 -26.73 1.61
CA SER A 277 -0.25 -27.75 2.66
C SER A 277 0.81 -27.41 3.71
N ARG A 278 1.86 -26.65 3.33
CA ARG A 278 2.93 -26.27 4.25
C ARG A 278 2.42 -25.20 5.23
N LEU A 279 1.71 -24.20 4.73
CA LEU A 279 1.08 -23.19 5.59
C LEU A 279 0.01 -23.80 6.48
N LEU A 280 -0.82 -24.71 5.94
CA LEU A 280 -1.80 -25.43 6.74
C LEU A 280 -1.14 -26.20 7.90
N ALA A 281 -0.05 -26.92 7.61
CA ALA A 281 0.70 -27.64 8.63
C ALA A 281 1.29 -26.70 9.70
N SER A 282 1.73 -25.50 9.32
CA SER A 282 2.34 -24.54 10.23
C SER A 282 1.36 -23.96 11.27
N LEU A 283 0.05 -23.97 11.00
CA LEU A 283 -0.98 -23.53 11.96
C LEU A 283 -1.13 -24.51 13.15
N GLY A 284 -0.75 -25.78 12.97
CA GLY A 284 -0.80 -26.82 14.01
C GLY A 284 -2.23 -27.21 14.40
N ALA A 285 -2.46 -27.50 15.69
CA ALA A 285 -3.77 -27.89 16.20
C ALA A 285 -4.78 -26.72 16.18
N ALA A 286 -6.01 -26.98 15.74
CA ALA A 286 -7.06 -25.97 15.59
C ALA A 286 -7.77 -25.65 16.92
N THR A 287 -7.12 -24.89 17.79
CA THR A 287 -7.71 -24.35 19.03
C THR A 287 -8.71 -23.23 18.72
N PRO A 288 -9.62 -22.87 19.65
CA PRO A 288 -10.56 -21.76 19.46
C PRO A 288 -9.87 -20.45 19.05
N VAL A 289 -8.79 -20.07 19.76
CA VAL A 289 -8.02 -18.85 19.49
C VAL A 289 -7.40 -18.89 18.08
N LYS A 290 -6.77 -20.00 17.69
CA LYS A 290 -6.15 -20.13 16.36
C LYS A 290 -7.18 -20.10 15.23
N ARG A 291 -8.33 -20.74 15.42
CA ARG A 291 -9.42 -20.69 14.44
C ARG A 291 -9.94 -19.27 14.25
N TRP A 292 -10.12 -18.53 15.34
CA TRP A 292 -10.53 -17.13 15.27
C TRP A 292 -9.49 -16.26 14.56
N LEU A 293 -8.21 -16.32 14.95
CA LEU A 293 -7.15 -15.55 14.28
C LEU A 293 -7.02 -15.91 12.79
N ALA A 294 -7.15 -17.20 12.44
CA ALA A 294 -7.12 -17.63 11.05
C ALA A 294 -8.35 -17.14 10.25
N ALA A 295 -9.53 -17.14 10.85
CA ALA A 295 -10.74 -16.58 10.24
C ALA A 295 -10.62 -15.07 10.06
N PHE A 296 -10.05 -14.37 11.04
CA PHE A 296 -9.78 -12.95 11.00
C PHE A 296 -8.85 -12.60 9.83
N LEU A 297 -7.68 -13.24 9.72
CA LEU A 297 -6.73 -13.01 8.63
C LEU A 297 -7.30 -13.40 7.25
N ASP A 298 -8.02 -14.54 7.15
CA ASP A 298 -8.70 -14.94 5.91
C ASP A 298 -9.63 -13.84 5.43
N LYS A 299 -10.46 -13.32 6.34
CA LYS A 299 -11.42 -12.26 6.03
C LYS A 299 -10.73 -10.95 5.64
N THR A 300 -9.71 -10.54 6.37
CA THR A 300 -8.88 -9.37 6.02
C THR A 300 -8.32 -9.49 4.61
N ILE A 301 -7.67 -10.61 4.26
CA ILE A 301 -7.12 -10.81 2.91
C ILE A 301 -8.21 -10.72 1.85
N LYS A 302 -9.35 -11.40 2.04
CA LYS A 302 -10.47 -11.35 1.10
C LYS A 302 -10.97 -9.93 0.89
N LEU A 303 -11.16 -9.19 1.98
CA LEU A 303 -11.64 -7.81 1.95
C LEU A 303 -10.67 -6.93 1.17
N HIS A 304 -9.37 -6.95 1.47
CA HIS A 304 -8.38 -6.19 0.69
C HIS A 304 -8.39 -6.54 -0.80
N LEU A 305 -8.54 -7.82 -1.16
CA LEU A 305 -8.61 -8.25 -2.57
C LEU A 305 -9.92 -7.90 -3.27
N SER A 306 -11.01 -7.68 -2.51
CA SER A 306 -12.33 -7.33 -3.04
C SER A 306 -12.69 -5.85 -2.92
N LEU A 307 -11.95 -5.09 -2.12
CA LEU A 307 -12.25 -3.69 -1.81
C LEU A 307 -12.39 -2.89 -3.13
N PRO A 308 -13.57 -2.34 -3.42
CA PRO A 308 -13.71 -1.43 -4.53
C PRO A 308 -12.98 -0.14 -4.18
N PHE A 309 -11.83 0.11 -4.80
CA PHE A 309 -11.17 1.40 -4.68
C PHE A 309 -11.86 2.41 -5.61
N GLU A 310 -12.99 2.93 -5.14
CA GLU A 310 -13.82 3.92 -5.86
C GLU A 310 -13.51 5.35 -5.42
N ILE A 311 -12.27 5.66 -5.03
CA ILE A 311 -11.89 7.06 -4.87
C ILE A 311 -11.76 7.65 -6.28
N ASP A 312 -12.69 8.55 -6.63
CA ASP A 312 -12.52 9.41 -7.79
C ASP A 312 -11.41 10.41 -7.47
N LEU A 313 -10.25 10.23 -8.11
CA LEU A 313 -9.02 10.98 -7.84
C LEU A 313 -8.91 12.26 -8.71
N THR A 314 -10.03 12.74 -9.24
CA THR A 314 -10.13 13.93 -10.11
C THR A 314 -10.18 15.24 -9.34
#